data_AF-A0A7Y4L6V0-F1
#
_entry.id   AF-A0A7Y4L6V0-F1
#
_cell.length_a   1.000
_cell.length_b   1.000
_cell.length_c   1.000
_cell.angle_alpha   90.00
_cell.angle_beta   90.00
_cell.angle_gamma   90.00
#
_symmetry.space_group_name_H-M   'P 1'
#
loop_
_entity.id
_entity.type
_entity.pdbx_description
1 polymer ?
#
loop_
_entity_poly.entity_id
_entity_poly.type
_entity_poly.pdbx_seq_one_letter_code
_entity_poly.pdbx_strand_id
1 'polypeptide(L)' 'MQGTKASEEQRVRVWYGKFAFVDRRMAPERAESFAAAMAHRFKGQPVTLNPADQPDSAPGPDPRWLYLPERRRNSR' A
#
# COMPACT_ATOMS: atom_id res chain seq x y z
N MET A 1 27.59 15.31 5.77
CA MET A 1 26.77 14.08 5.87
C MET A 1 25.31 14.51 5.72
N GLN A 2 24.79 14.54 4.50
CA GLN A 2 23.44 15.06 4.20
C GLN A 2 22.59 13.96 3.56
N GLY A 3 21.32 13.93 3.94
CA GLY A 3 20.24 13.21 3.27
C GLY A 3 19.92 11.88 3.95
N THR A 4 18.72 11.61 4.47
CA THR A 4 17.42 12.28 4.37
C THR A 4 16.63 11.68 5.55
N LYS A 5 15.95 12.51 6.36
CA LYS A 5 14.80 11.99 7.13
C LYS A 5 13.83 11.49 6.07
N ALA A 6 13.87 10.20 5.79
CA ALA A 6 13.01 9.55 4.82
C ALA A 6 11.60 9.97 5.18
N SER A 7 10.96 10.72 4.28
CA SER A 7 9.55 11.08 4.40
C SER A 7 8.80 9.82 4.82
N GLU A 8 8.25 9.80 6.04
CA GLU A 8 7.45 8.69 6.59
C GLU A 8 6.09 8.57 5.86
N GLU A 9 6.01 9.08 4.65
CA GLU A 9 4.82 9.04 3.82
C GLU A 9 4.58 7.61 3.34
N GLN A 10 3.31 7.21 3.41
CA GLN A 10 2.80 5.95 2.92
C GLN A 10 2.02 6.21 1.64
N ARG A 11 2.23 5.37 0.64
CA ARG A 11 1.57 5.39 -0.66
C ARG A 11 0.48 4.35 -0.68
N VAL A 12 -0.77 4.79 -0.67
CA VAL A 12 -1.95 3.95 -0.82
C VAL A 12 -2.35 3.91 -2.29
N ARG A 13 -2.48 2.68 -2.83
CA ARG A 13 -2.98 2.45 -4.18
C ARG A 13 -4.22 1.58 -4.16
N VAL A 14 -5.20 1.96 -4.99
CA VAL A 14 -6.36 1.12 -5.29
C VAL A 14 -6.25 0.70 -6.75
N TRP A 15 -6.36 -0.59 -6.97
CA TRP A 15 -6.10 -1.22 -8.25
C TRP A 15 -7.38 -1.70 -8.92
N TYR A 16 -7.38 -1.71 -10.25
CA TYR A 16 -8.38 -2.32 -11.10
C TYR A 16 -7.66 -3.18 -12.14
N GLY A 17 -7.67 -4.50 -11.95
CA GLY A 17 -6.80 -5.40 -12.69
C GLY A 17 -5.32 -5.01 -12.52
N LYS A 18 -4.67 -4.62 -13.62
CA LYS A 18 -3.25 -4.22 -13.63
C LYS A 18 -3.00 -2.71 -13.44
N PHE A 19 -4.04 -1.90 -13.30
CA PHE A 19 -3.93 -0.44 -13.27
C PHE A 19 -4.28 0.11 -11.90
N ALA A 20 -3.44 0.98 -11.34
CA ALA A 20 -3.78 1.75 -10.15
C ALA A 20 -4.59 2.98 -10.58
N PHE A 21 -5.85 3.08 -10.15
CA PHE A 21 -6.71 4.23 -10.47
C PHE A 21 -6.81 5.22 -9.30
N VAL A 22 -6.43 4.79 -8.09
CA VAL A 22 -6.12 5.68 -6.97
C VAL A 22 -4.66 5.47 -6.61
N ASP A 23 -3.90 6.56 -6.54
CA ASP A 23 -2.54 6.57 -6.04
C ASP A 23 -2.34 7.83 -5.19
N ARG A 24 -2.21 7.66 -3.88
CA ARG A 24 -2.15 8.76 -2.92
C ARG A 24 -1.02 8.54 -1.94
N ARG A 25 -0.19 9.56 -1.74
CA ARG A 25 0.78 9.62 -0.64
C ARG A 25 0.17 10.38 0.53
N MET A 26 0.35 9.88 1.74
CA MET A 26 -0.13 10.53 2.97
C MET A 26 0.66 10.08 4.19
N ALA A 27 0.46 10.77 5.31
CA ALA A 27 1.02 10.40 6.60
C ALA A 27 0.60 8.97 7.01
N PRO A 28 1.46 8.23 7.72
CA PRO A 28 1.24 6.81 8.01
C PRO A 28 0.00 6.59 8.87
N GLU A 29 -0.23 7.49 9.83
CA GLU A 29 -1.41 7.51 10.72
C GLU A 29 -2.74 7.59 9.94
N ARG A 30 -2.74 8.16 8.73
CA ARG A 30 -3.93 8.29 7.88
C ARG A 30 -4.02 7.21 6.81
N ALA A 31 -2.89 6.64 6.42
CA ALA A 31 -2.80 5.70 5.31
C ALA A 31 -3.61 4.43 5.55
N GLU A 32 -3.55 3.88 6.76
CA GLU A 32 -4.30 2.67 7.13
C GLU A 32 -5.81 2.92 7.12
N SER A 33 -6.26 4.01 7.75
CA SER A 33 -7.67 4.40 7.79
C SER A 33 -8.22 4.66 6.38
N PHE A 34 -7.42 5.31 5.54
CA PHE A 34 -7.78 5.56 4.14
C PHE A 34 -7.84 4.26 3.34
N ALA A 35 -6.88 3.36 3.50
CA ALA A 35 -6.87 2.06 2.84
C ALA A 35 -8.09 1.22 3.24
N ALA A 36 -8.45 1.20 4.53
CA ALA A 36 -9.64 0.52 5.03
C ALA A 36 -10.94 1.13 4.45
N ALA A 37 -11.04 2.46 4.40
CA ALA A 37 -12.17 3.15 3.78
C ALA A 37 -12.29 2.82 2.28
N MET A 38 -11.16 2.77 1.56
CA MET A 38 -11.12 2.40 0.15
C MET A 38 -11.49 0.93 -0.08
N ALA A 39 -11.00 0.02 0.75
CA ALA A 39 -11.35 -1.40 0.69
C ALA A 39 -12.85 -1.63 0.95
N HIS A 40 -13.44 -0.85 1.87
CA HIS A 40 -14.87 -0.89 2.14
C HIS A 40 -15.71 -0.30 0.99
N ARG A 41 -15.26 0.82 0.41
CA ARG A 41 -15.97 1.51 -0.69
C ARG A 41 -15.88 0.75 -2.01
N PHE A 42 -14.71 0.20 -2.31
CA PHE A 42 -14.42 -0.53 -3.55
C PHE A 42 -14.37 -2.03 -3.25
N LYS A 43 -15.48 -2.60 -2.73
CA LYS A 43 -15.58 -4.02 -2.40
C LYS A 43 -15.12 -4.88 -3.59
N GLY A 44 -14.05 -5.65 -3.39
CA GLY A 44 -13.47 -6.53 -4.41
C GLY A 44 -12.27 -5.94 -5.18
N GLN A 45 -11.88 -4.69 -4.91
CA GLN A 45 -10.64 -4.12 -5.48
C GLN A 45 -9.45 -4.31 -4.53
N PRO A 46 -8.27 -4.67 -5.06
CA PRO A 46 -7.04 -4.71 -4.28
C PRO A 46 -6.65 -3.30 -3.84
N VAL A 47 -6.31 -3.17 -2.55
CA VAL A 47 -5.73 -1.95 -1.97
C VAL A 47 -4.35 -2.31 -1.41
N THR A 48 -3.32 -1.57 -1.80
CA THR A 48 -1.94 -1.78 -1.33
C THR A 48 -1.42 -0.54 -0.60
N LEU A 49 -0.62 -0.77 0.43
CA LEU A 49 0.01 0.27 1.25
C LEU A 49 1.52 0.03 1.23
N ASN A 50 2.26 0.94 0.59
CA ASN A 50 3.71 0.85 0.43
C ASN A 50 4.39 2.10 1.02
N PRO A 51 5.66 2.02 1.44
CA PRO A 51 6.45 3.21 1.72
C PRO A 51 6.49 4.11 0.47
N ALA A 52 6.36 5.42 0.62
CA ALA A 52 6.35 6.35 -0.51
C ALA A 52 7.67 6.39 -1.29
N ASP A 53 8.77 6.02 -0.63
CA ASP A 53 10.12 5.96 -1.20
C ASP A 53 10.42 4.59 -1.86
N GLN A 54 9.54 3.59 -1.69
CA GLN A 54 9.79 2.28 -2.28
C GLN A 54 9.56 2.35 -3.81
N PRO A 55 10.58 2.02 -4.64
CA PRO A 55 10.43 2.00 -6.09
C PRO A 55 9.35 1.00 -6.50
N ASP A 56 8.68 1.29 -7.61
CA ASP A 56 7.55 0.55 -8.19
C ASP A 56 7.98 -0.83 -8.73
N SER A 57 8.55 -1.68 -7.87
CA SER A 57 8.99 -3.03 -8.23
C SER A 57 7.87 -4.08 -8.08
N ALA A 58 6.67 -3.67 -7.68
CA ALA A 58 5.53 -4.58 -7.58
C ALA A 58 4.84 -4.67 -8.96
N PRO A 59 4.88 -5.82 -9.67
CA PRO A 59 3.89 -6.08 -10.70
C PRO A 59 2.51 -5.95 -10.04
N GLY A 60 1.51 -5.45 -10.78
CA GLY A 60 0.17 -5.17 -10.26
C GLY A 60 -0.39 -6.29 -9.36
N PRO A 61 -1.35 -5.97 -8.49
CA PRO A 61 -1.69 -6.77 -7.32
C PRO A 61 -1.96 -8.21 -7.70
N ASP A 62 -1.03 -9.08 -7.33
CA ASP A 62 -1.28 -10.50 -7.40
C ASP A 62 -2.39 -10.83 -6.37
N PRO A 63 -3.36 -11.69 -6.71
CA PRO A 63 -4.53 -11.96 -5.86
C PRO A 63 -4.18 -12.53 -4.48
N ARG A 64 -2.92 -12.93 -4.23
CA ARG A 64 -2.43 -13.36 -2.91
C ARG A 64 -2.09 -12.20 -1.97
N TRP A 65 -2.16 -10.95 -2.46
CA TRP A 65 -1.86 -9.71 -1.73
C TRP A 65 -3.12 -9.02 -1.19
N LEU A 66 -4.31 -9.62 -1.40
CA LEU A 66 -5.54 -9.18 -0.76
C LEU A 66 -5.40 -9.30 0.77
N TYR A 67 -5.09 -8.17 1.40
CA TYR A 67 -5.27 -7.88 2.83
C TYR A 67 -4.91 -9.04 3.76
N LEU A 68 -3.60 -9.31 3.94
CA LEU A 68 -3.13 -10.05 5.10
C LEU A 68 -2.76 -9.04 6.19
N PRO A 69 -3.46 -8.97 7.34
CA PRO A 69 -2.83 -8.50 8.56
C PRO A 69 -1.72 -9.50 8.89
N GLU A 70 -0.47 -9.01 8.92
CA GLU A 70 0.76 -9.68 9.33
C GLU A 70 0.65 -11.18 9.61
N ARG A 71 0.96 -12.02 8.61
CA ARG A 71 1.58 -13.31 8.95
C ARG A 71 3.06 -13.08 9.16
N ARG A 72 3.42 -12.95 10.44
CA ARG A 72 4.70 -13.45 10.95
C ARG A 72 5.03 -14.76 10.22
N ARG A 73 6.08 -14.76 9.41
CA ARG A 73 6.79 -16.00 9.10
C ARG A 73 8.25 -15.80 9.47
N ASN A 74 8.47 -16.01 10.76
CA ASN A 74 9.70 -16.50 11.36
C ASN A 74 10.47 -17.40 10.36
N SER A 75 11.57 -16.91 9.82
CA SER A 75 12.58 -17.74 9.17
C SER A 75 13.49 -18.31 10.24
N ARG A 76 13.32 -19.61 10.51
CA ARG A 76 14.42 -20.47 10.96
C ARG A 76 14.23 -21.84 10.34
#